data_AF-A0AAV1JRU9-F1
#
_entry.id   AF-A0AAV1JRU9-F1
#
_cell.length_a   1.000
_cell.length_b   1.000
_cell.length_c   1.000
_cell.angle_alpha   90.00
_cell.angle_beta   90.00
_cell.angle_gamma   90.00
#
_symmetry.space_group_name_H-M   'P 1'
#
loop_
_entity.id
_entity.type
_entity.pdbx_description
1 polymer ?
#
loop_
_entity_poly.entity_id
_entity_poly.type
_entity_poly.pdbx_seq_one_letter_code
_entity_poly.pdbx_strand_id
1 'polypeptide(L)'
;MATTAYEHDADGAKFIPATQRPDGTWRKPRRVRDGYIPQEEVPLYESKGKQFKARQNTGLPVGLTPEIVAEARKSKKATGIIQPIPGMIINIEKKKKKKKSAVNDVSEKLSKCEITEPTFKEQPAAVTASDPNKKLKNLRKKIRDIETLEEKIKLGTLNPDKDQREKISKKNEILKAIEELEKSSF
;
A
#
# COMPACT_ATOMS: atom_id res chain seq x y z
N MET A 1 -19.18 -10.81 10.08
CA MET A 1 -18.12 -10.54 11.06
C MET A 1 -18.61 -9.41 11.94
N ALA A 2 -18.81 -9.66 13.23
CA ALA A 2 -19.25 -8.62 14.14
C ALA A 2 -18.04 -7.72 14.44
N THR A 3 -18.11 -6.46 14.03
CA THR A 3 -17.13 -5.45 14.43
C THR A 3 -17.22 -5.28 15.94
N THR A 4 -16.17 -5.63 16.68
CA THR A 4 -16.10 -5.43 18.14
C THR A 4 -16.15 -3.94 18.44
N ALA A 5 -17.32 -3.45 18.86
CA ALA A 5 -17.48 -2.10 19.38
C ALA A 5 -16.87 -2.05 20.80
N TYR A 6 -15.96 -1.11 21.01
CA TYR A 6 -15.41 -0.85 22.34
C TYR A 6 -16.17 0.29 23.01
N GLU A 7 -16.34 0.18 24.31
CA GLU A 7 -16.83 1.25 25.17
C GLU A 7 -15.71 1.73 26.09
N HIS A 8 -15.90 2.90 26.70
CA HIS A 8 -14.97 3.48 27.66
C HIS A 8 -15.61 3.51 29.04
N ASP A 9 -14.89 3.01 30.05
CA ASP A 9 -15.29 3.12 31.45
C ASP A 9 -15.29 4.60 31.91
N ALA A 10 -15.85 4.88 33.09
CA ALA A 10 -15.76 6.22 33.70
C ALA A 10 -14.31 6.70 33.92
N ASP A 11 -13.38 5.75 34.07
CA ASP A 11 -11.93 6.01 34.17
C ASP A 11 -11.25 6.22 32.79
N GLY A 12 -12.00 6.15 31.69
CA GLY A 12 -11.51 6.27 30.31
C GLY A 12 -10.93 4.99 29.69
N ALA A 13 -10.83 3.90 30.46
CA ALA A 13 -10.28 2.63 29.99
C ALA A 13 -11.18 1.96 28.93
N LYS A 14 -10.59 1.50 27.81
CA LYS A 14 -11.29 0.79 26.73
C LYS A 14 -11.71 -0.61 27.19
N PHE A 15 -12.96 -1.02 26.98
CA PHE A 15 -13.46 -2.36 27.31
C PHE A 15 -14.43 -2.91 26.26
N ILE A 16 -14.55 -4.24 26.21
CA ILE A 16 -15.54 -4.96 25.40
C ILE A 16 -16.80 -5.12 26.26
N PRO A 17 -17.96 -4.62 25.80
CA PRO A 17 -19.19 -4.64 26.60
C PRO A 17 -19.72 -6.07 26.81
N ALA A 18 -20.61 -6.21 27.79
CA ALA A 18 -21.29 -7.47 28.06
C ALA A 18 -22.14 -7.87 26.84
N THR A 19 -22.12 -9.16 26.49
CA THR A 19 -22.91 -9.67 25.34
C THR A 19 -23.82 -10.80 25.78
N GLN A 20 -25.05 -10.80 25.28
CA GLN A 20 -26.00 -11.88 25.56
C GLN A 20 -25.68 -13.12 24.70
N ARG A 21 -25.77 -14.31 25.31
CA ARG A 21 -25.72 -15.59 24.61
C ARG A 21 -27.09 -15.91 23.99
N PRO A 22 -27.16 -16.82 23.01
CA PRO A 22 -28.43 -17.28 22.46
C PRO A 22 -29.37 -17.91 23.50
N ASP A 23 -28.82 -18.47 24.58
CA ASP A 23 -29.58 -19.02 25.72
C ASP A 23 -30.08 -17.95 26.72
N GLY A 24 -29.82 -16.67 26.45
CA GLY A 24 -30.22 -15.53 27.27
C GLY A 24 -29.24 -15.19 28.40
N THR A 25 -28.26 -16.04 28.70
CA THR A 25 -27.24 -15.76 29.72
C THR A 25 -26.24 -14.71 29.23
N TRP A 26 -25.64 -13.94 30.14
CA TRP A 26 -24.71 -12.87 29.75
C TRP A 26 -23.24 -13.31 29.80
N ARG A 27 -22.44 -12.79 28.88
CA ARG A 27 -20.97 -12.78 28.97
C ARG A 27 -20.54 -11.51 29.68
N LYS A 28 -19.65 -11.64 30.66
CA LYS A 28 -19.10 -10.49 31.40
C LYS A 28 -18.35 -9.52 30.48
N PRO A 29 -18.36 -8.21 30.77
CA PRO A 29 -17.53 -7.24 30.07
C PRO A 29 -16.04 -7.53 30.34
N ARG A 30 -15.17 -7.11 29.40
CA ARG A 30 -13.72 -7.36 29.48
C ARG A 30 -12.94 -6.09 29.19
N ARG A 31 -12.13 -5.64 30.15
CA ARG A 31 -11.23 -4.49 29.96
C ARG A 31 -10.11 -4.87 28.98
N VAL A 32 -9.76 -3.92 28.11
CA VAL A 32 -8.67 -4.03 27.14
C VAL A 32 -7.50 -3.21 27.66
N ARG A 33 -6.29 -3.73 27.52
CA ARG A 33 -5.09 -3.02 27.94
C ARG A 33 -4.90 -1.77 27.09
N ASP A 34 -4.50 -0.66 27.72
CA ASP A 34 -4.19 0.57 27.00
C ASP A 34 -3.07 0.36 25.97
N GLY A 35 -3.25 0.90 24.77
CA GLY A 35 -2.36 0.70 23.62
C GLY A 35 -2.39 -0.69 22.95
N TYR A 36 -3.17 -1.67 23.45
CA TYR A 36 -3.30 -2.97 22.78
C TYR A 36 -4.29 -2.90 21.62
N ILE A 37 -3.80 -3.20 20.41
CA ILE A 37 -4.61 -3.28 19.18
C ILE A 37 -4.65 -4.75 18.74
N PRO A 38 -5.82 -5.42 18.78
CA PRO A 38 -5.95 -6.80 18.32
C PRO A 38 -5.60 -6.95 16.84
N GLN A 39 -5.14 -8.14 16.46
CA GLN A 39 -4.72 -8.46 15.10
C GLN A 39 -5.80 -8.20 14.03
N GLU A 40 -7.09 -8.32 14.38
CA GLU A 40 -8.20 -8.03 13.47
C GLU A 40 -8.35 -6.53 13.16
N GLU A 41 -7.90 -5.67 14.06
CA GLU A 41 -7.91 -4.21 13.91
C GLU A 41 -6.59 -3.66 13.35
N VAL A 42 -5.50 -4.45 13.40
CA VAL A 42 -4.23 -4.07 12.78
C VAL A 42 -4.46 -3.91 11.27
N PRO A 43 -4.33 -2.69 10.72
CA PRO A 43 -4.59 -2.47 9.31
C PRO A 43 -3.68 -3.35 8.46
N LEU A 44 -4.27 -4.08 7.52
CA LEU A 44 -3.48 -4.84 6.57
C LEU A 44 -2.58 -3.89 5.78
N TYR A 45 -1.29 -4.20 5.75
CA TYR A 45 -0.32 -3.36 5.04
C TYR A 45 -0.69 -3.23 3.56
N GLU A 46 -0.77 -1.99 3.07
CA GLU A 46 -0.93 -1.68 1.66
C GLU A 46 0.28 -0.93 1.15
N SER A 47 0.85 -1.38 0.03
CA SER A 47 1.99 -0.71 -0.59
C SER A 47 1.60 0.70 -1.07
N LYS A 48 2.53 1.65 -0.99
CA LYS A 48 2.30 3.04 -1.46
C LYS A 48 1.78 3.07 -2.90
N GLY A 49 2.34 2.23 -3.79
CA GLY A 49 1.89 2.13 -5.18
C GLY A 49 0.44 1.66 -5.33
N LYS A 50 -0.01 0.71 -4.49
CA LYS A 50 -1.42 0.27 -4.46
C LYS A 50 -2.35 1.41 -4.03
N GLN A 51 -1.94 2.18 -3.00
CA GLN A 51 -2.69 3.36 -2.55
C GLN A 51 -2.76 4.44 -3.63
N PHE A 52 -1.66 4.72 -4.35
CA PHE A 52 -1.64 5.68 -5.46
C PHE A 52 -2.56 5.23 -6.60
N LYS A 53 -2.52 3.96 -6.99
CA LYS A 53 -3.39 3.41 -8.04
C LYS A 53 -4.87 3.44 -7.64
N ALA A 54 -5.18 3.10 -6.39
CA ALA A 54 -6.54 3.21 -5.87
C ALA A 54 -7.07 4.66 -5.92
N ARG A 55 -6.23 5.64 -5.54
CA ARG A 55 -6.57 7.07 -5.63
C ARG A 55 -6.80 7.52 -7.08
N GLN A 56 -5.95 7.13 -8.02
CA GLN A 56 -6.11 7.46 -9.45
C GLN A 56 -7.39 6.86 -10.03
N ASN A 57 -7.75 5.65 -9.63
CA ASN A 57 -8.97 4.98 -10.09
C ASN A 57 -10.28 5.61 -9.55
N THR A 58 -10.22 6.54 -8.59
CA THR A 58 -11.41 7.24 -8.11
C THR A 58 -12.01 8.20 -9.13
N GLY A 59 -11.26 8.53 -10.20
CA GLY A 59 -11.68 9.50 -11.22
C GLY A 59 -11.75 10.95 -10.70
N LEU A 60 -11.24 11.19 -9.48
CA LEU A 60 -11.12 12.53 -8.90
C LEU A 60 -9.75 13.13 -9.29
N PRO A 61 -9.70 14.45 -9.54
CA PRO A 61 -8.44 15.13 -9.82
C PRO A 61 -7.50 15.07 -8.61
N VAL A 62 -6.19 15.19 -8.88
CA VAL A 62 -5.16 15.21 -7.83
C VAL A 62 -5.46 16.31 -6.81
N GLY A 63 -5.35 15.98 -5.52
CA GLY A 63 -5.68 16.89 -4.42
C GLY A 63 -7.14 16.82 -3.93
N LEU A 64 -8.06 16.23 -4.71
CA LEU A 64 -9.44 16.02 -4.26
C LEU A 64 -9.60 14.58 -3.76
N THR A 65 -9.55 14.40 -2.44
CA THR A 65 -9.75 13.08 -1.83
C THR A 65 -11.24 12.71 -1.82
N PRO A 66 -11.57 11.40 -1.85
CA PRO A 66 -12.97 10.96 -1.77
C PRO A 66 -13.67 11.41 -0.47
N GLU A 67 -12.93 11.65 0.61
CA GLU A 67 -13.44 12.20 1.88
C GLU A 67 -13.99 13.61 1.71
N ILE A 68 -13.25 14.50 1.03
CA ILE A 68 -13.67 15.88 0.76
C ILE A 68 -14.93 15.91 -0.11
N VAL A 69 -15.01 15.04 -1.12
CA VAL A 69 -16.21 14.94 -1.97
C VAL A 69 -17.41 14.39 -1.19
N ALA A 70 -17.19 13.43 -0.28
CA ALA A 70 -18.24 12.91 0.57
C ALA A 70 -18.76 13.97 1.55
N GLU A 71 -17.89 14.79 2.14
CA GLU A 71 -18.25 15.91 3.02
C GLU A 71 -19.02 17.00 2.28
N ALA A 72 -18.57 17.41 1.09
CA ALA A 72 -19.26 18.39 0.25
C ALA A 72 -20.65 17.92 -0.22
N ARG A 73 -20.87 16.59 -0.34
CA ARG A 73 -22.19 16.01 -0.63
C ARG A 73 -23.08 15.92 0.61
N LYS A 74 -22.50 15.76 1.81
CA LYS A 74 -23.24 15.74 3.08
C LYS A 74 -23.76 17.15 3.44
N SER A 75 -22.95 18.20 3.24
CA SER A 75 -23.37 19.58 3.52
C SER A 75 -24.52 20.07 2.64
N LYS A 76 -24.65 19.55 1.41
CA LYS A 76 -25.75 19.87 0.48
C LYS A 76 -27.09 19.18 0.78
N LYS A 77 -27.17 18.26 1.75
CA LYS A 77 -28.42 17.58 2.13
C LYS A 77 -29.22 18.31 3.22
N ALA A 78 -28.75 19.45 3.71
CA ALA A 78 -29.42 20.21 4.78
C ALA A 78 -30.35 21.34 4.29
N THR A 79 -30.48 21.59 2.99
CA THR A 79 -31.42 22.58 2.43
C THR A 79 -32.42 21.91 1.50
N GLY A 80 -33.48 21.38 2.11
CA GLY A 80 -34.62 20.77 1.42
C GLY A 80 -35.50 21.78 0.68
N ILE A 81 -34.97 22.48 -0.32
CA ILE A 81 -35.77 23.21 -1.31
C ILE A 81 -35.13 23.00 -2.68
N ILE A 82 -35.65 22.01 -3.41
CA ILE A 82 -35.51 21.93 -4.87
C ILE A 82 -36.88 22.33 -5.41
N GLN A 83 -36.99 23.57 -5.89
CA GLN A 83 -38.07 24.02 -6.76
C GLN A 83 -37.48 24.05 -8.19
N PRO A 84 -37.62 22.98 -8.99
CA PRO A 84 -37.14 22.98 -10.35
C PRO A 84 -38.28 23.54 -11.22
N ILE A 85 -38.50 24.87 -11.15
CA ILE A 85 -39.49 25.62 -11.94
C ILE A 85 -40.97 25.39 -11.52
N PRO A 86 -41.75 26.46 -11.24
CA PRO A 86 -43.17 26.32 -10.91
C PRO A 86 -43.99 25.86 -12.13
N GLY A 87 -44.71 24.74 -12.02
CA GLY A 87 -45.84 24.41 -12.91
C GLY A 87 -45.71 23.19 -13.86
N MET A 88 -44.67 22.35 -13.77
CA MET A 88 -44.51 21.24 -14.73
C MET A 88 -44.67 19.86 -14.07
N ILE A 89 -45.81 19.20 -14.29
CA ILE A 89 -46.09 17.81 -13.89
C ILE A 89 -45.76 16.91 -15.08
N ILE A 90 -44.71 16.08 -14.96
CA ILE A 90 -44.39 15.04 -15.95
C ILE A 90 -44.45 13.67 -15.26
N ASN A 91 -45.42 12.85 -15.66
CA ASN A 91 -45.49 11.43 -15.31
C ASN A 91 -44.53 10.65 -16.21
N ILE A 92 -43.54 9.96 -15.64
CA ILE A 92 -42.64 9.06 -16.38
C ILE A 92 -42.89 7.62 -15.93
N GLU A 93 -43.49 6.84 -16.83
CA GLU A 93 -43.73 5.41 -16.69
C GLU A 93 -42.42 4.60 -16.68
N LYS A 94 -42.33 3.65 -15.75
CA LYS A 94 -41.19 2.73 -15.61
C LYS A 94 -41.16 1.70 -16.74
N LYS A 95 -40.23 1.83 -17.70
CA LYS A 95 -39.83 0.74 -18.60
C LYS A 95 -38.54 0.05 -18.14
N LYS A 96 -38.66 -1.20 -17.71
CA LYS A 96 -37.56 -2.16 -17.48
C LYS A 96 -36.80 -2.42 -18.78
N LYS A 97 -35.45 -2.42 -18.73
CA LYS A 97 -34.62 -3.13 -19.72
C LYS A 97 -33.42 -3.83 -19.05
N LYS A 98 -33.41 -5.16 -19.15
CA LYS A 98 -32.31 -6.09 -18.85
C LYS A 98 -31.07 -5.78 -19.69
N LYS A 99 -29.86 -5.98 -19.15
CA LYS A 99 -28.73 -6.64 -19.84
C LYS A 99 -27.83 -7.41 -18.85
N LYS A 100 -27.73 -8.72 -19.09
CA LYS A 100 -26.69 -9.67 -18.61
C LYS A 100 -25.69 -9.86 -19.76
N SER A 101 -24.37 -9.91 -19.51
CA SER A 101 -23.35 -10.64 -20.31
C SER A 101 -21.90 -10.20 -20.00
N ALA A 102 -21.42 -10.36 -18.76
CA ALA A 102 -19.99 -10.12 -18.47
C ALA A 102 -19.40 -11.07 -17.39
N VAL A 103 -20.08 -12.19 -17.09
CA VAL A 103 -19.70 -13.10 -16.00
C VAL A 103 -19.04 -14.40 -16.50
N ASN A 104 -19.24 -14.79 -17.77
CA ASN A 104 -18.72 -16.07 -18.26
C ASN A 104 -17.22 -16.06 -18.63
N ASP A 105 -16.69 -14.94 -19.15
CA ASP A 105 -15.26 -14.85 -19.53
C ASP A 105 -14.28 -14.92 -18.34
N VAL A 106 -14.71 -14.50 -17.15
CA VAL A 106 -13.85 -14.51 -15.96
C VAL A 106 -13.77 -15.92 -15.35
N SER A 107 -14.83 -16.72 -15.48
CA SER A 107 -14.87 -18.08 -14.94
C SER A 107 -13.94 -19.04 -15.72
N GLU A 108 -13.87 -18.91 -17.04
CA GLU A 108 -12.99 -19.78 -17.85
C GLU A 108 -11.51 -19.49 -17.59
N LYS A 109 -11.13 -18.23 -17.38
CA LYS A 109 -9.74 -17.85 -17.07
C LYS A 109 -9.29 -18.30 -15.68
N LEU A 110 -10.20 -18.41 -14.72
CA LEU A 110 -9.89 -18.93 -13.39
C LEU A 110 -9.75 -20.46 -13.37
N SER A 111 -10.51 -21.17 -14.21
CA SER A 111 -10.43 -22.63 -14.32
C SER A 111 -9.15 -23.16 -14.99
N LYS A 112 -8.36 -22.29 -15.64
CA LYS A 112 -7.11 -22.66 -16.33
C LYS A 112 -5.85 -22.45 -15.47
N CYS A 113 -5.99 -21.92 -14.25
CA CYS A 113 -4.91 -21.76 -13.30
C CYS A 113 -4.87 -22.96 -12.35
N GLU A 114 -4.28 -24.07 -12.81
CA GLU A 114 -4.02 -25.24 -11.98
C GLU A 114 -2.73 -25.01 -11.19
N ILE A 115 -2.86 -24.89 -9.85
CA ILE A 115 -1.74 -24.72 -8.93
C ILE A 115 -1.09 -26.09 -8.77
N THR A 116 0.03 -26.30 -9.46
CA THR A 116 0.90 -27.45 -9.19
C THR A 116 1.67 -27.20 -7.90
N GLU A 117 1.57 -28.14 -6.96
CA GLU A 117 2.32 -28.11 -5.71
C GLU A 117 3.83 -28.12 -6.03
N PRO A 118 4.65 -27.23 -5.44
CA PRO A 118 6.09 -27.34 -5.59
C PRO A 118 6.56 -28.56 -4.80
N THR A 119 6.84 -29.65 -5.51
CA THR A 119 7.69 -30.74 -4.99
C THR A 119 9.03 -30.11 -4.58
N PHE A 120 9.24 -30.02 -3.27
CA PHE A 120 10.51 -29.60 -2.69
C PHE A 120 11.50 -30.76 -2.80
N LYS A 121 12.22 -30.84 -3.92
CA LYS A 121 13.46 -31.60 -3.99
C LYS A 121 14.54 -30.76 -3.30
N GLU A 122 14.91 -31.20 -2.11
CA GLU A 122 16.14 -30.80 -1.42
C GLU A 122 17.33 -30.96 -2.37
N GLN A 123 17.88 -29.84 -2.83
CA GLN A 123 19.22 -29.77 -3.40
C GLN A 123 20.06 -28.80 -2.58
N PRO A 124 21.32 -29.15 -2.28
CA PRO A 124 22.16 -28.40 -1.37
C PRO A 124 22.59 -27.06 -2.00
N ALA A 125 22.61 -26.04 -1.15
CA ALA A 125 23.16 -24.70 -1.33
C ALA A 125 24.14 -24.52 -2.51
N ALA A 126 23.61 -24.07 -3.66
CA ALA A 126 24.41 -23.34 -4.64
C ALA A 126 24.42 -21.86 -4.23
N VAL A 127 25.55 -21.45 -3.67
CA VAL A 127 26.02 -20.06 -3.56
C VAL A 127 25.48 -19.18 -4.68
N THR A 128 24.81 -18.08 -4.32
CA THR A 128 24.37 -17.03 -5.22
C THR A 128 25.58 -16.29 -5.80
N ALA A 129 26.25 -16.92 -6.78
CA ALA A 129 27.18 -16.25 -7.66
C ALA A 129 26.40 -15.25 -8.52
N SER A 130 26.14 -14.06 -8.00
CA SER A 130 25.59 -12.98 -8.83
C SER A 130 26.55 -12.75 -9.99
N ASP A 131 26.04 -12.87 -11.23
CA ASP A 131 26.83 -12.79 -12.46
C ASP A 131 27.88 -11.66 -12.39
N PRO A 132 29.15 -11.89 -12.75
CA PRO A 132 30.22 -10.89 -12.68
C PRO A 132 29.84 -9.60 -13.43
N ASN A 133 29.07 -9.74 -14.52
CA ASN A 133 28.55 -8.61 -15.30
C ASN A 133 27.55 -7.73 -14.51
N LYS A 134 26.70 -8.32 -13.66
CA LYS A 134 25.79 -7.57 -12.78
C LYS A 134 26.56 -6.84 -11.68
N LYS A 135 27.59 -7.48 -11.09
CA LYS A 135 28.49 -6.84 -10.11
C LYS A 135 29.21 -5.64 -10.73
N LEU A 136 29.75 -5.79 -11.93
CA LEU A 136 30.43 -4.73 -12.67
C LEU A 136 29.50 -3.53 -12.95
N LYS A 137 28.27 -3.77 -13.41
CA LYS A 137 27.27 -2.70 -13.59
C LYS A 137 26.94 -1.99 -12.27
N ASN A 138 26.85 -2.71 -11.16
CA ASN A 138 26.56 -2.12 -9.86
C ASN A 138 27.72 -1.28 -9.33
N LEU A 139 28.97 -1.74 -9.47
CA LEU A 139 30.14 -0.97 -9.05
C LEU A 139 30.31 0.30 -9.91
N ARG A 140 30.10 0.21 -11.23
CA ARG A 140 30.11 1.39 -12.11
C ARG A 140 29.05 2.42 -11.72
N LYS A 141 27.86 1.98 -11.25
CA LYS A 141 26.84 2.89 -10.70
C LYS A 141 27.33 3.57 -9.41
N LYS A 142 27.93 2.81 -8.49
CA LYS A 142 28.48 3.38 -7.25
C LYS A 142 29.52 4.47 -7.51
N ILE A 143 30.38 4.30 -8.52
CA ILE A 143 31.35 5.34 -8.91
C ILE A 143 30.65 6.62 -9.36
N ARG A 144 29.67 6.50 -10.26
CA ARG A 144 28.91 7.66 -10.73
C ARG A 144 28.24 8.40 -9.58
N ASP A 145 27.65 7.67 -8.64
CA ASP A 145 27.01 8.27 -7.46
C ASP A 145 28.04 9.02 -6.60
N ILE A 146 29.21 8.44 -6.38
CA ILE A 146 30.32 9.09 -5.65
C ILE A 146 30.81 10.35 -6.38
N GLU A 147 30.97 10.31 -7.71
CA GLU A 147 31.36 11.48 -8.50
C GLU A 147 30.35 12.61 -8.40
N THR A 148 29.05 12.30 -8.45
CA THR A 148 28.01 13.33 -8.24
C THR A 148 28.01 13.90 -6.82
N LEU A 149 28.38 13.10 -5.81
CA LEU A 149 28.58 13.59 -4.44
C LEU A 149 29.80 14.52 -4.37
N GLU A 150 30.92 14.15 -4.98
CA GLU A 150 32.12 15.01 -5.06
C GLU A 150 31.84 16.34 -5.78
N GLU A 151 31.10 16.32 -6.88
CA GLU A 151 30.71 17.53 -7.61
C GLU A 151 29.84 18.45 -6.75
N LYS A 152 28.83 17.91 -6.05
CA LYS A 152 27.98 18.69 -5.15
C LYS A 152 28.74 19.30 -3.98
N ILE A 153 29.77 18.61 -3.48
CA ILE A 153 30.67 19.11 -2.43
C ILE A 153 31.58 20.21 -3.00
N LYS A 154 32.16 20.01 -4.19
CA LYS A 154 33.00 21.00 -4.88
C LYS A 154 32.24 22.28 -5.21
N LEU A 155 30.97 22.15 -5.62
CA LEU A 155 30.06 23.28 -5.87
C LEU A 155 29.57 23.95 -4.58
N GLY A 156 29.99 23.48 -3.40
CA GLY A 156 29.61 24.03 -2.10
C GLY A 156 28.11 23.90 -1.78
N THR A 157 27.36 23.14 -2.57
CA THR A 157 25.91 22.97 -2.42
C THR A 157 25.56 21.95 -1.34
N LEU A 158 26.50 21.07 -0.99
CA LEU A 158 26.33 20.03 0.00
C LEU A 158 27.54 19.95 0.94
N ASN A 159 27.31 20.14 2.24
CA ASN A 159 28.30 19.87 3.27
C ASN A 159 28.38 18.35 3.55
N PRO A 160 29.53 17.69 3.35
CA PRO A 160 29.63 16.25 3.43
C PRO A 160 29.57 15.72 4.87
N ASP A 161 28.57 14.88 5.12
CA ASP A 161 28.41 14.12 6.36
C ASP A 161 29.47 13.00 6.49
N LYS A 162 29.68 12.47 7.71
CA LYS A 162 30.70 11.45 8.01
C LYS A 162 30.60 10.24 7.06
N ASP A 163 29.40 9.72 6.85
CA ASP A 163 29.15 8.60 5.97
C ASP A 163 29.42 8.92 4.48
N GLN A 164 29.20 10.16 4.06
CA GLN A 164 29.47 10.59 2.69
C GLN A 164 30.98 10.70 2.44
N ARG A 165 31.75 11.16 3.42
CA ARG A 165 33.22 11.19 3.36
C ARG A 165 33.80 9.78 3.24
N GLU A 166 33.25 8.82 4.00
CA GLU A 166 33.67 7.42 3.90
C GLU A 166 33.34 6.81 2.52
N LYS A 167 32.18 7.15 1.92
CA LYS A 167 31.82 6.71 0.56
C LYS A 167 32.80 7.25 -0.49
N ILE A 168 33.20 8.51 -0.36
CA ILE A 168 34.18 9.14 -1.25
C ILE A 168 35.56 8.51 -1.06
N SER A 169 35.98 8.23 0.18
CA SER A 169 37.25 7.57 0.47
C SER A 169 37.34 6.17 -0.17
N LYS A 170 36.24 5.42 -0.21
CA LYS A 170 36.15 4.09 -0.83
C LYS A 170 36.16 4.11 -2.37
N LYS A 171 36.18 5.29 -3.03
CA LYS A 171 36.20 5.41 -4.50
C LYS A 171 37.33 4.61 -5.13
N ASN A 172 38.52 4.70 -4.57
CA ASN A 172 39.71 4.01 -5.10
C ASN A 172 39.61 2.48 -4.96
N GLU A 173 39.00 1.99 -3.88
CA GLU A 173 38.77 0.55 -3.68
C GLU A 173 37.75 0.01 -4.69
N ILE A 174 36.69 0.78 -4.96
CA ILE A 174 35.66 0.41 -5.95
C ILE A 174 36.25 0.43 -7.36
N LEU A 175 37.14 1.37 -7.70
CA LEU A 175 37.87 1.39 -8.98
C LEU A 175 38.71 0.13 -9.19
N LYS A 176 39.51 -0.24 -8.18
CA LYS A 176 40.31 -1.48 -8.22
C LYS A 176 39.44 -2.72 -8.38
N ALA A 177 38.33 -2.79 -7.64
CA ALA A 177 37.39 -3.91 -7.76
C ALA A 177 36.72 -4.01 -9.15
N ILE A 178 36.48 -2.88 -9.82
CA ILE A 178 36.02 -2.87 -11.22
C ILE A 178 37.12 -3.40 -12.14
N GLU A 179 38.35 -2.93 -11.99
CA GLU A 179 39.48 -3.36 -12.81
C GLU A 179 39.74 -4.87 -12.68
N GLU A 180 39.67 -5.41 -11.46
CA GLU A 180 39.78 -6.85 -11.20
C GLU A 180 38.64 -7.65 -11.84
N LEU A 181 37.41 -7.13 -11.78
CA LEU A 181 36.26 -7.76 -12.41
C LEU A 181 36.30 -7.66 -13.94
N GLU A 182 36.91 -6.62 -14.50
CA GLU A 182 37.13 -6.47 -15.93
C GLU A 182 38.22 -7.42 -16.41
N LYS A 183 39.33 -7.55 -15.67
CA LYS A 183 40.41 -8.52 -15.94
C LYS A 183 39.97 -9.97 -15.82
N SER A 184 39.09 -10.28 -14.87
CA SER A 184 38.56 -11.65 -14.70
C SER A 184 37.38 -11.98 -15.62
N SER A 185 36.82 -10.98 -16.31
CA SER A 185 35.75 -11.16 -17.30
C SER A 185 36.28 -11.25 -18.74
N PHE A 186 37.58 -11.05 -18.96
CA PHE A 186 38.27 -11.23 -20.24
C PHE A 186 39.08 -12.53 -20.22
#